data_AF-A0A3M1LH67-F1
#
_entry.id   AF-A0A3M1LH67-F1
#
_cell.length_a   1.000
_cell.length_b   1.000
_cell.length_c   1.000
_cell.angle_alpha   90.00
_cell.angle_beta   90.00
_cell.angle_gamma   90.00
#
_symmetry.space_group_name_H-M   'P 1'
#
loop_
_entity.id
_entity.type
_entity.pdbx_description
1 polymer ?
#
loop_
_entity_poly.entity_id
_entity_poly.type
_entity_poly.pdbx_seq_one_letter_code
_entity_poly.pdbx_strand_id
1 'polypeptide(L)'
;MRSRILIISQYPLFDQGIRTALSQQPGAEVVGTYPDPEAALQPAQTLSPDVVVVIAEAGEMRESAFRLLEDVAPCLIRISPTDGSMQVYERRQVDRATLEDLMNAIRVASEALVQGKRSEEPSPLPPSPLPKEKPSPYSQRRRATMKHLVTVAVLVIVVTAIVATGLSRLPLLPPLASEEGVLVDRMFHWEVLVIAFLFSLIVVFMLYSVTVFRRRPGEEGEGAYIRGNTPLEVAWTLLPLGTVLFFATWAAQDLSKMNASEPQELVVEVTAFQFGWRFDYPEYGITSNELNLPRDRQVLFKLTSQDVIHSFWVPEFRIKQDALPGQVKTLRIKPTETGEYVLRCAELCGTGHAYMLGKVNVMDPADFEAWVAGQTAPAGELSPAEKGAQIATAQGCLGCHSTDGTTLVGPTWKGLYGSKVTLADGTTVVADEAYLREAIVDPNARLVQGFPANVMPAGYGDRLSDEEIDALIAYIKSLGQ
;
A
#
# COMPACT_ATOMS: atom_id res chain seq x y z
N MET A 1 -44.74 50.75 18.82
CA MET A 1 -43.57 50.08 19.46
C MET A 1 -42.33 50.79 18.93
N ARG A 2 -41.30 51.07 19.75
CA ARG A 2 -40.05 51.65 19.24
C ARG A 2 -39.13 50.52 18.77
N SER A 3 -38.55 50.65 17.59
CA SER A 3 -37.51 49.77 17.06
C SER A 3 -36.21 49.99 17.84
N ARG A 4 -35.71 48.91 18.43
CA ARG A 4 -34.49 48.87 19.23
C ARG A 4 -33.29 48.70 18.31
N ILE A 5 -32.36 49.65 18.32
CA ILE A 5 -31.25 49.74 17.37
C ILE A 5 -29.94 49.61 18.10
N LEU A 6 -29.08 48.72 17.64
CA LEU A 6 -27.70 48.58 18.13
C LEU A 6 -26.73 49.00 17.04
N ILE A 7 -25.78 49.89 17.37
CA ILE A 7 -24.81 50.43 16.42
C ILE A 7 -23.43 49.81 16.66
N ILE A 8 -22.76 49.40 15.61
CA ILE A 8 -21.40 48.87 15.64
C ILE A 8 -20.55 49.74 14.73
N SER A 9 -19.59 50.48 15.28
CA SER A 9 -18.79 51.45 14.53
C SER A 9 -17.44 51.71 15.17
N GLN A 10 -16.39 51.71 14.34
CA GLN A 10 -15.05 52.22 14.70
C GLN A 10 -14.86 53.69 14.30
N TYR A 11 -15.91 54.33 13.79
CA TYR A 11 -15.89 55.69 13.22
C TYR A 11 -16.71 56.63 14.12
N PRO A 12 -16.09 57.33 15.10
CA PRO A 12 -16.83 58.07 16.13
C PRO A 12 -17.70 59.20 15.58
N LEU A 13 -17.22 59.90 14.54
CA LEU A 13 -17.99 60.97 13.88
C LEU A 13 -19.19 60.43 13.12
N PHE A 14 -19.03 59.27 12.49
CA PHE A 14 -20.10 58.62 11.73
C PHE A 14 -21.15 58.01 12.67
N ASP A 15 -20.71 57.36 13.75
CA ASP A 15 -21.59 56.90 14.83
C ASP A 15 -22.39 58.06 15.41
N GLN A 16 -21.73 59.16 15.78
CA GLN A 16 -22.40 60.32 16.36
C GLN A 16 -23.46 60.90 15.42
N GLY A 17 -23.14 61.07 14.13
CA GLY A 17 -24.09 61.59 13.14
C GLY A 17 -25.29 60.67 12.91
N ILE A 18 -25.07 59.36 12.81
CA ILE A 18 -26.16 58.38 12.72
C ILE A 18 -27.02 58.39 13.98
N ARG A 19 -26.42 58.45 15.18
CA ARG A 19 -27.17 58.54 16.44
C ARG A 19 -28.01 59.80 16.54
N THR A 20 -27.49 60.94 16.10
CA THR A 20 -28.25 62.20 16.06
C THR A 20 -29.45 62.07 15.13
N ALA A 21 -29.27 61.50 13.93
CA ALA A 21 -30.36 61.30 12.99
C ALA A 21 -31.43 60.34 13.54
N LEU A 22 -31.02 59.24 14.17
CA LEU A 22 -31.94 58.29 14.80
C LEU A 22 -32.70 58.87 15.99
N SER A 23 -32.09 59.78 16.76
CA SER A 23 -32.77 60.45 17.87
C SER A 23 -33.93 61.36 17.43
N GLN A 24 -33.94 61.78 16.16
CA GLN A 24 -34.98 62.62 15.56
C GLN A 24 -36.12 61.78 14.94
N GLN A 25 -35.99 60.45 14.88
CA GLN A 25 -36.99 59.56 14.29
C GLN A 25 -38.00 59.06 15.34
N PRO A 26 -39.30 59.42 15.22
CA PRO A 26 -40.33 58.97 16.15
C PRO A 26 -40.56 57.47 15.97
N GLY A 27 -39.97 56.66 16.85
CA GLY A 27 -40.05 55.20 16.74
C GLY A 27 -38.70 54.50 16.81
N ALA A 28 -37.57 55.22 16.81
CA ALA A 28 -36.23 54.64 16.97
C ALA A 28 -35.72 54.77 18.41
N GLU A 29 -35.07 53.73 18.93
CA GLU A 29 -34.37 53.76 20.22
C GLU A 29 -33.00 53.09 20.09
N VAL A 30 -31.92 53.85 20.26
CA VAL A 30 -30.55 53.29 20.26
C VAL A 30 -30.27 52.66 21.62
N VAL A 31 -30.19 51.32 21.65
CA VAL A 31 -30.02 50.53 22.87
C VAL A 31 -28.55 50.26 23.24
N GLY A 32 -27.62 50.48 22.30
CA GLY A 32 -26.19 50.36 22.55
C GLY A 32 -25.34 50.71 21.34
N THR A 33 -24.10 51.14 21.60
CA THR A 33 -23.06 51.38 20.59
C THR A 33 -21.81 50.61 20.98
N TYR A 34 -21.21 49.88 20.05
CA TYR A 34 -20.03 49.05 20.27
C TYR A 34 -18.97 49.28 19.18
N PRO A 35 -17.67 49.15 19.51
CA PRO A 35 -16.60 49.40 18.56
C PRO A 35 -16.48 48.31 17.49
N ASP A 36 -16.86 47.08 17.80
CA ASP A 36 -16.72 45.94 16.88
C ASP A 36 -17.76 44.84 17.18
N PRO A 37 -17.97 43.89 16.24
CA PRO A 37 -18.91 42.79 16.43
C PRO A 37 -18.61 41.88 17.61
N GLU A 38 -17.33 41.62 17.93
CA GLU A 38 -16.97 40.72 19.03
C GLU A 38 -17.39 41.33 20.38
N ALA A 39 -17.22 42.64 20.54
CA ALA A 39 -17.71 43.40 21.69
C ALA A 39 -19.25 43.51 21.73
N ALA A 40 -19.91 43.46 20.57
CA ALA A 40 -21.36 43.62 20.46
C ALA A 40 -22.16 42.32 20.66
N LEU A 41 -21.59 41.14 20.39
CA LEU A 41 -22.33 39.87 20.33
C LEU A 41 -23.03 39.49 21.64
N GLN A 42 -22.32 39.50 22.76
CA GLN A 42 -22.89 39.13 24.06
C GLN A 42 -23.94 40.16 24.55
N PRO A 43 -23.68 41.49 24.47
CA PRO A 43 -24.72 42.48 24.78
C PRO A 43 -25.92 42.42 23.85
N ALA A 44 -25.72 42.19 22.54
CA ALA A 44 -26.82 42.16 21.57
C ALA A 44 -27.81 41.02 21.85
N GLN A 45 -27.34 39.85 22.32
CA GLN A 45 -28.23 38.76 22.77
C GLN A 45 -29.09 39.12 23.98
N THR A 46 -28.60 40.02 24.83
CA THR A 46 -29.33 40.48 26.04
C THR A 46 -30.27 41.64 25.71
N LEU A 47 -29.82 42.54 24.83
CA LEU A 47 -30.55 43.75 24.44
C LEU A 47 -31.66 43.46 23.42
N SER A 48 -31.59 42.34 22.70
CA SER A 48 -32.53 41.88 21.68
C SER A 48 -32.94 43.01 20.71
N PRO A 49 -31.99 43.55 19.91
CA PRO A 49 -32.28 44.63 18.99
C PRO A 49 -33.13 44.14 17.80
N ASP A 50 -33.98 45.03 17.30
CA ASP A 50 -34.76 44.83 16.08
C ASP A 50 -33.90 45.12 14.83
N VAL A 51 -32.96 46.05 14.94
CA VAL A 51 -32.05 46.45 13.85
C VAL A 51 -30.62 46.58 14.37
N VAL A 52 -29.66 46.01 13.66
CA VAL A 52 -28.23 46.25 13.91
C VAL A 52 -27.66 47.08 12.76
N VAL A 53 -27.02 48.21 13.08
CA VAL A 53 -26.37 49.08 12.11
C VAL A 53 -24.86 48.93 12.24
N VAL A 54 -24.21 48.50 11.17
CA VAL A 54 -22.76 48.28 11.10
C VAL A 54 -22.13 49.31 10.19
N ILE A 55 -21.25 50.15 10.76
CA ILE A 55 -20.49 51.16 10.01
C ILE A 55 -19.06 50.63 9.85
N ALA A 56 -18.76 50.09 8.67
CA ALA A 56 -17.46 49.47 8.36
C ALA A 56 -17.26 49.33 6.84
N GLU A 57 -15.99 49.33 6.39
CA GLU A 57 -15.68 49.02 5.00
C GLU A 57 -15.79 47.53 4.67
N ALA A 58 -16.01 47.23 3.39
CA ALA A 58 -15.97 45.87 2.88
C ALA A 58 -14.58 45.25 3.11
N GLY A 59 -14.49 44.28 4.02
CA GLY A 59 -13.24 43.58 4.38
C GLY A 59 -12.65 43.97 5.74
N GLU A 60 -13.15 45.02 6.40
CA GLU A 60 -12.76 45.35 7.79
C GLU A 60 -13.38 44.40 8.82
N MET A 61 -14.41 43.66 8.42
CA MET A 61 -15.13 42.72 9.26
C MET A 61 -14.96 41.28 8.77
N ARG A 62 -14.72 40.34 9.70
CA ARG A 62 -14.78 38.91 9.40
C ARG A 62 -16.21 38.54 9.02
N GLU A 63 -16.38 37.93 7.85
CA GLU A 63 -17.68 37.43 7.36
C GLU A 63 -18.39 36.51 8.38
N SER A 64 -17.61 35.73 9.14
CA SER A 64 -18.15 34.87 10.21
C SER A 64 -18.72 35.66 11.38
N ALA A 65 -18.14 36.81 11.74
CA ALA A 65 -18.64 37.66 12.83
C ALA A 65 -19.90 38.42 12.39
N PHE A 66 -19.93 38.86 11.13
CA PHE A 66 -21.11 39.47 10.53
C PHE A 66 -22.29 38.49 10.49
N ARG A 67 -22.05 37.22 10.10
CA ARG A 67 -23.08 36.16 10.13
C ARG A 67 -23.61 35.86 11.52
N LEU A 68 -22.79 35.98 12.57
CA LEU A 68 -23.28 35.80 13.94
C LEU A 68 -24.24 36.92 14.37
N LEU A 69 -24.10 38.13 13.81
CA LEU A 69 -25.05 39.23 14.06
C LEU A 69 -26.40 38.99 13.36
N GLU A 70 -26.41 38.26 12.24
CA GLU A 70 -27.65 37.85 11.55
C GLU A 70 -28.54 36.92 12.39
N ASP A 71 -27.99 36.28 13.42
CA ASP A 71 -28.75 35.43 14.35
C ASP A 71 -29.28 36.21 15.57
N VAL A 72 -28.83 37.46 15.76
CA VAL A 72 -29.15 38.29 16.94
C VAL A 72 -30.19 39.37 16.65
N ALA A 73 -30.34 39.80 15.39
CA ALA A 73 -31.35 40.78 14.99
C ALA A 73 -32.07 40.35 13.69
N PRO A 74 -33.38 40.67 13.54
CA PRO A 74 -34.13 40.33 12.33
C PRO A 74 -33.73 41.15 11.10
N CYS A 75 -33.11 42.33 11.28
CA CYS A 75 -32.61 43.19 10.21
C CYS A 75 -31.19 43.71 10.54
N LEU A 76 -30.31 43.66 9.54
CA LEU A 76 -28.93 44.12 9.63
C LEU A 76 -28.65 45.10 8.47
N ILE A 77 -28.14 46.28 8.82
CA ILE A 77 -27.83 47.36 7.88
C ILE A 77 -26.32 47.62 7.92
N ARG A 78 -25.62 47.47 6.80
CA ARG A 78 -24.21 47.83 6.67
C ARG A 78 -24.07 49.14 5.91
N ILE A 79 -23.23 50.04 6.41
CA ILE A 79 -22.96 51.36 5.83
C ILE A 79 -21.45 51.51 5.61
N SER A 80 -21.04 51.86 4.38
CA SER A 80 -19.66 52.25 4.11
C SER A 80 -19.44 53.72 4.51
N PRO A 81 -18.47 54.02 5.38
CA PRO A 81 -18.13 55.39 5.74
C PRO A 81 -17.39 56.16 4.62
N THR A 82 -16.92 55.49 3.56
CA THR A 82 -16.20 56.13 2.43
C THR A 82 -17.15 56.71 1.40
N ASP A 83 -18.16 55.95 0.97
CA ASP A 83 -19.09 56.36 -0.09
C ASP A 83 -20.54 56.49 0.37
N GLY A 84 -20.83 56.12 1.62
CA GLY A 84 -22.16 56.20 2.21
C GLY A 84 -23.11 55.10 1.74
N SER A 85 -22.62 54.12 0.96
CA SER A 85 -23.42 53.03 0.43
C SER A 85 -24.01 52.17 1.56
N MET A 86 -25.27 51.78 1.39
CA MET A 86 -26.03 51.03 2.38
C MET A 86 -26.45 49.66 1.82
N GLN A 87 -26.21 48.60 2.58
CA GLN A 87 -26.63 47.24 2.25
C GLN A 87 -27.50 46.69 3.38
N VAL A 88 -28.64 46.11 3.04
CA VAL A 88 -29.64 45.63 4.01
C VAL A 88 -29.81 44.13 3.87
N TYR A 89 -29.76 43.43 5.00
CA TYR A 89 -29.92 41.99 5.13
C TYR A 89 -31.13 41.73 6.03
N GLU A 90 -32.26 41.33 5.44
CA GLU A 90 -33.53 41.08 6.15
C GLU A 90 -33.85 39.58 6.18
N ARG A 91 -34.13 39.04 7.37
CA ARG A 91 -34.41 37.59 7.57
C ARG A 91 -35.82 37.27 8.04
N ARG A 92 -36.57 38.23 8.59
CA ARG A 92 -37.95 38.07 9.10
C ARG A 92 -38.79 39.29 8.79
N GLN A 93 -40.12 39.15 8.78
CA GLN A 93 -41.05 40.25 8.54
C GLN A 93 -40.90 41.33 9.63
N VAL A 94 -40.13 42.37 9.33
CA VAL A 94 -40.15 43.64 10.06
C VAL A 94 -41.28 44.49 9.49
N ASP A 95 -41.91 45.32 10.32
CA ASP A 95 -42.92 46.27 9.85
C ASP A 95 -42.30 47.24 8.81
N ARG A 96 -42.74 47.13 7.55
CA ARG A 96 -42.12 47.81 6.40
C ARG A 96 -42.19 49.33 6.49
N ALA A 97 -43.28 49.87 7.02
CA ALA A 97 -43.44 51.32 7.14
C ALA A 97 -42.41 51.93 8.09
N THR A 98 -42.19 51.28 9.24
CA THR A 98 -41.22 51.73 10.25
C THR A 98 -39.77 51.55 9.78
N LEU A 99 -39.49 50.53 8.96
CA LEU A 99 -38.15 50.27 8.42
C LEU A 99 -37.74 51.25 7.31
N GLU A 100 -38.67 51.65 6.44
CA GLU A 100 -38.40 52.61 5.36
C GLU A 100 -38.02 54.00 5.89
N ASP A 101 -38.75 54.50 6.90
CA ASP A 101 -38.46 55.78 7.55
C ASP A 101 -37.07 55.76 8.24
N LEU A 102 -36.75 54.65 8.90
CA LEU A 102 -35.46 54.43 9.55
C LEU A 102 -34.30 54.42 8.53
N MET A 103 -34.46 53.67 7.44
CA MET A 103 -33.46 53.57 6.37
C MET A 103 -33.26 54.91 5.69
N ASN A 104 -34.32 55.69 5.48
CA ASN A 104 -34.21 57.01 4.87
C ASN A 104 -33.46 58.00 5.77
N ALA A 105 -33.72 57.96 7.09
CA ALA A 105 -33.00 58.79 8.07
C ALA A 105 -31.50 58.46 8.12
N ILE A 106 -31.16 57.18 8.13
CA ILE A 106 -29.78 56.70 8.13
C ILE A 106 -29.07 57.10 6.83
N ARG A 107 -29.75 56.97 5.68
CA ARG A 107 -29.21 57.31 4.36
C ARG A 107 -28.90 58.81 4.24
N VAL A 108 -29.84 59.68 4.61
CA VAL A 108 -29.64 61.14 4.57
C VAL A 108 -28.48 61.56 5.47
N ALA A 109 -28.37 60.98 6.66
CA ALA A 109 -27.28 61.25 7.59
C ALA A 109 -25.92 60.79 7.03
N SER A 110 -25.86 59.59 6.44
CA SER A 110 -24.67 59.04 5.79
C SER A 110 -24.19 59.93 4.64
N GLU A 111 -25.09 60.35 3.75
CA GLU A 111 -24.79 61.22 2.61
C GLU A 111 -24.24 62.58 3.06
N ALA A 112 -24.82 63.19 4.10
CA ALA A 112 -24.36 64.46 4.65
C ALA A 112 -22.95 64.37 5.28
N LEU A 113 -22.66 63.26 5.99
CA LEU A 113 -21.37 63.01 6.62
C LEU A 113 -20.26 62.78 5.58
N VAL A 114 -20.55 62.07 4.49
CA VAL A 114 -19.61 61.85 3.39
C VAL A 114 -19.32 63.15 2.64
N GLN A 115 -20.32 64.00 2.42
CA GLN A 115 -20.14 65.31 1.78
C GLN A 115 -19.32 66.28 2.64
N GLY A 116 -19.53 66.31 3.96
CA GLY A 116 -18.75 67.14 4.88
C GLY A 116 -17.27 66.75 4.96
N LYS A 117 -16.96 65.45 4.77
CA LYS A 117 -15.58 64.92 4.76
C LYS A 117 -14.79 65.31 3.50
N ARG A 118 -15.46 65.52 2.35
CA ARG A 118 -14.83 65.96 1.09
C ARG A 118 -14.42 67.44 1.07
N SER A 119 -14.96 68.26 1.97
CA SER A 119 -14.70 69.71 2.03
C SER A 119 -13.51 70.12 2.91
N GLU A 120 -12.84 69.19 3.62
CA GLU A 120 -11.82 69.52 4.63
C GLU A 120 -10.39 69.00 4.36
N GLU A 121 -10.06 68.39 3.21
CA GLU A 121 -8.67 67.97 2.93
C GLU A 121 -7.83 69.05 2.22
N PRO A 122 -6.73 69.56 2.84
CA PRO A 122 -5.68 70.27 2.10
C PRO A 122 -4.67 69.30 1.48
N SER A 123 -4.09 69.73 0.35
CA SER A 123 -3.13 68.98 -0.49
C SER A 123 -1.97 68.32 0.28
N PRO A 124 -1.55 67.08 -0.06
CA PRO A 124 -0.64 66.30 0.77
C PRO A 124 0.84 66.72 0.60
N LEU A 125 1.53 66.90 1.73
CA LEU A 125 2.99 66.87 1.85
C LEU A 125 3.49 65.42 1.87
N PRO A 126 4.75 65.15 1.43
CA PRO A 126 5.25 63.78 1.31
C PRO A 126 5.42 63.09 2.68
N PRO A 127 5.13 61.78 2.78
CA PRO A 127 5.11 61.07 4.05
C PRO A 127 6.52 60.84 4.61
N SER A 128 6.67 61.09 5.91
CA SER A 128 7.81 60.59 6.70
C SER A 128 7.64 59.07 6.95
N PRO A 129 8.72 58.27 6.99
CA PRO A 129 8.59 56.82 7.12
C PRO A 129 8.04 56.44 8.50
N LEU A 130 6.89 55.76 8.51
CA LEU A 130 6.25 55.23 9.70
C LEU A 130 7.11 54.13 10.36
N PRO A 131 7.12 54.02 11.71
CA PRO A 131 7.77 52.91 12.40
C PRO A 131 7.07 51.59 12.05
N LYS A 132 7.86 50.52 11.84
CA LYS A 132 7.35 49.19 11.47
C LYS A 132 6.32 48.69 12.49
N GLU A 133 5.07 48.55 12.07
CA GLU A 133 3.99 47.96 12.87
C GLU A 133 4.36 46.55 13.35
N LYS A 134 4.06 46.25 14.62
CA LYS A 134 4.17 44.89 15.14
C LYS A 134 3.09 44.02 14.48
N PRO A 135 3.43 42.80 14.01
CA PRO A 135 2.49 41.94 13.31
C PRO A 135 1.26 41.62 14.16
N SER A 136 0.06 41.72 13.58
CA SER A 136 -1.21 41.48 14.27
C SER A 136 -1.30 40.06 14.88
N PRO A 137 -2.05 39.84 15.97
CA PRO A 137 -2.20 38.53 16.61
C PRO A 137 -2.63 37.41 15.64
N TYR A 138 -3.44 37.74 14.63
CA TYR A 138 -3.85 36.82 13.56
C TYR A 138 -2.66 36.37 12.69
N SER A 139 -1.79 37.30 12.29
CA SER A 139 -0.58 37.00 11.52
C SER A 139 0.42 36.16 12.32
N GLN A 140 0.50 36.37 13.64
CA GLN A 140 1.34 35.58 14.55
C GLN A 140 0.83 34.14 14.69
N ARG A 141 -0.49 33.94 14.81
CA ARG A 141 -1.12 32.60 14.91
C ARG A 141 -0.99 31.81 13.62
N ARG A 142 -1.27 32.43 12.47
CA ARG A 142 -1.08 31.80 11.14
C ARG A 142 0.39 31.43 10.90
N ARG A 143 1.34 32.28 11.32
CA ARG A 143 2.78 32.02 11.22
C ARG A 143 3.23 30.89 12.15
N ALA A 144 2.61 30.72 13.32
CA ALA A 144 2.87 29.59 14.22
C ALA A 144 2.37 28.26 13.65
N THR A 145 1.14 28.20 13.13
CA THR A 145 0.59 26.99 12.49
C THR A 145 1.40 26.60 11.24
N MET A 146 1.79 27.56 10.41
CA MET A 146 2.65 27.31 9.24
C MET A 146 4.02 26.75 9.64
N LYS A 147 4.60 27.17 10.77
CA LYS A 147 5.88 26.62 11.26
C LYS A 147 5.77 25.13 11.59
N HIS A 148 4.71 24.72 12.29
CA HIS A 148 4.50 23.30 12.62
C HIS A 148 4.34 22.45 11.37
N LEU A 149 3.48 22.89 10.44
CA LEU A 149 3.25 22.17 9.17
C LEU A 149 4.52 22.05 8.33
N VAL A 150 5.29 23.14 8.17
CA VAL A 150 6.56 23.11 7.44
C VAL A 150 7.57 22.19 8.14
N THR A 151 7.67 22.25 9.48
CA THR A 151 8.58 21.37 10.23
C THR A 151 8.23 19.91 10.02
N VAL A 152 6.96 19.54 10.17
CA VAL A 152 6.50 18.16 9.99
C VAL A 152 6.70 17.70 8.55
N ALA A 153 6.37 18.54 7.55
CA ALA A 153 6.60 18.20 6.14
C ALA A 153 8.09 17.92 5.85
N VAL A 154 9.00 18.75 6.36
CA VAL A 154 10.45 18.52 6.23
C VAL A 154 10.86 17.22 6.91
N LEU A 155 10.38 16.96 8.13
CA LEU A 155 10.69 15.72 8.85
C LEU A 155 10.16 14.49 8.11
N VAL A 156 8.94 14.53 7.56
CA VAL A 156 8.38 13.44 6.74
C VAL A 156 9.27 13.17 5.54
N ILE A 157 9.71 14.20 4.81
CA ILE A 157 10.61 14.05 3.66
C ILE A 157 11.94 13.43 4.07
N VAL A 158 12.55 13.92 5.14
CA VAL A 158 13.84 13.43 5.65
C VAL A 158 13.72 11.96 6.09
N VAL A 159 12.72 11.62 6.90
CA VAL A 159 12.50 10.26 7.38
C VAL A 159 12.17 9.33 6.22
N THR A 160 11.35 9.77 5.25
CA THR A 160 11.06 8.99 4.04
C THR A 160 12.34 8.69 3.27
N ALA A 161 13.20 9.69 3.05
CA ALA A 161 14.47 9.50 2.36
C ALA A 161 15.39 8.53 3.11
N ILE A 162 15.47 8.63 4.44
CA ILE A 162 16.26 7.71 5.28
C ILE A 162 15.72 6.28 5.19
N VAL A 163 14.41 6.09 5.35
CA VAL A 163 13.76 4.76 5.31
C VAL A 163 13.88 4.15 3.93
N ALA A 164 13.54 4.89 2.86
CA ALA A 164 13.62 4.39 1.49
C ALA A 164 15.07 4.04 1.10
N THR A 165 16.04 4.89 1.46
CA THR A 165 17.46 4.59 1.22
C THR A 165 17.89 3.38 2.03
N GLY A 166 17.54 3.30 3.31
CA GLY A 166 17.86 2.15 4.16
C GLY A 166 17.34 0.83 3.60
N LEU A 167 16.06 0.79 3.22
CA LEU A 167 15.43 -0.39 2.61
C LEU A 167 16.07 -0.75 1.27
N SER A 168 16.44 0.22 0.43
CA SER A 168 17.11 -0.03 -0.85
C SER A 168 18.51 -0.64 -0.73
N ARG A 169 19.13 -0.57 0.46
CA ARG A 169 20.45 -1.16 0.74
C ARG A 169 20.37 -2.56 1.36
N LEU A 170 19.17 -2.99 1.77
CA LEU A 170 18.97 -4.34 2.29
C LEU A 170 18.79 -5.31 1.12
N PRO A 171 19.44 -6.49 1.14
CA PRO A 171 19.24 -7.52 0.12
C PRO A 171 17.90 -8.24 0.35
N LEU A 172 16.80 -7.52 0.17
CA LEU A 172 15.44 -8.03 0.42
C LEU A 172 15.00 -9.06 -0.63
N LEU A 173 15.49 -8.93 -1.86
CA LEU A 173 15.16 -9.80 -2.98
C LEU A 173 16.42 -10.53 -3.43
N PRO A 174 16.32 -11.81 -3.82
CA PRO A 174 17.42 -12.52 -4.44
C PRO A 174 17.74 -11.88 -5.81
N PRO A 175 18.88 -12.23 -6.44
CA PRO A 175 19.18 -11.76 -7.79
C PRO A 175 18.01 -11.98 -8.76
N LEU A 176 17.83 -11.06 -9.69
CA LEU A 176 16.79 -11.15 -10.71
C LEU A 176 17.30 -12.02 -11.87
N ALA A 177 16.52 -13.02 -12.29
CA ALA A 177 16.92 -13.96 -13.34
C ALA A 177 15.82 -14.25 -14.38
N SER A 178 14.78 -13.41 -14.48
CA SER A 178 13.74 -13.52 -15.52
C SER A 178 13.31 -12.16 -16.06
N GLU A 179 12.83 -12.15 -17.31
CA GLU A 179 12.28 -10.95 -17.95
C GLU A 179 11.02 -10.46 -17.22
N GLU A 180 10.13 -11.37 -16.84
CA GLU A 180 8.90 -11.03 -16.13
C GLU A 180 9.18 -10.46 -14.73
N GLY A 181 10.26 -10.90 -14.08
CA GLY A 181 10.65 -10.41 -12.77
C GLY A 181 11.07 -8.93 -12.77
N VAL A 182 11.49 -8.37 -13.91
CA VAL A 182 11.76 -6.92 -14.05
C VAL A 182 10.50 -6.10 -13.75
N LEU A 183 9.34 -6.58 -14.22
CA LEU A 183 8.05 -5.90 -14.00
C LEU A 183 7.67 -5.94 -12.51
N VAL A 184 7.90 -7.08 -11.86
CA VAL A 184 7.65 -7.26 -10.42
C VAL A 184 8.57 -6.39 -9.58
N ASP A 185 9.89 -6.40 -9.84
CA ASP A 185 10.87 -5.61 -9.08
C ASP A 185 10.61 -4.10 -9.21
N ARG A 186 10.20 -3.63 -10.39
CA ARG A 186 9.79 -2.24 -10.59
C ARG A 186 8.54 -1.88 -9.78
N MET A 187 7.53 -2.74 -9.77
CA MET A 187 6.32 -2.52 -8.97
C MET A 187 6.67 -2.47 -7.48
N PHE A 188 7.43 -3.46 -7.01
CA PHE A 188 7.87 -3.57 -5.64
C PHE A 188 8.68 -2.34 -5.19
N HIS A 189 9.57 -1.83 -6.05
CA HIS A 189 10.32 -0.60 -5.76
C HIS A 189 9.40 0.60 -5.51
N TRP A 190 8.40 0.81 -6.36
CA TRP A 190 7.45 1.91 -6.21
C TRP A 190 6.54 1.72 -4.99
N GLU A 191 6.07 0.50 -4.74
CA GLU A 191 5.29 0.18 -3.55
C GLU A 191 6.08 0.45 -2.26
N VAL A 192 7.33 0.00 -2.18
CA VAL A 192 8.21 0.26 -1.03
C VAL A 192 8.41 1.76 -0.82
N LEU A 193 8.57 2.54 -1.89
CA LEU A 193 8.71 4.00 -1.79
C LEU A 193 7.43 4.67 -1.25
N VAL A 194 6.26 4.27 -1.76
CA VAL A 194 4.97 4.78 -1.28
C VAL A 194 4.72 4.38 0.18
N ILE A 195 5.00 3.12 0.54
CA ILE A 195 4.88 2.62 1.92
C ILE A 195 5.85 3.36 2.85
N ALA A 196 7.11 3.58 2.44
CA ALA A 196 8.08 4.35 3.21
C ALA A 196 7.58 5.79 3.47
N PHE A 197 6.96 6.41 2.46
CA PHE A 197 6.34 7.73 2.61
C PHE A 197 5.15 7.69 3.58
N LEU A 198 4.21 6.76 3.43
CA LEU A 198 3.03 6.65 4.29
C LEU A 198 3.40 6.31 5.74
N PHE A 199 4.36 5.41 5.93
CA PHE A 199 4.93 5.10 7.24
C PHE A 199 5.52 6.35 7.88
N SER A 200 6.35 7.10 7.14
CA SER A 200 6.96 8.34 7.63
C SER A 200 5.91 9.40 7.94
N LEU A 201 4.88 9.53 7.09
CA LEU A 201 3.76 10.43 7.29
C LEU A 201 3.07 10.14 8.63
N ILE A 202 2.72 8.89 8.90
CA ILE A 202 2.02 8.52 10.15
C ILE A 202 2.94 8.66 11.36
N VAL A 203 4.13 8.09 11.30
CA VAL A 203 5.06 8.01 12.45
C VAL A 203 5.57 9.40 12.83
N VAL A 204 5.96 10.23 11.85
CA VAL A 204 6.44 11.59 12.15
C VAL A 204 5.31 12.43 12.74
N PHE A 205 4.10 12.42 12.18
CA PHE A 205 2.97 13.16 12.76
C PHE A 205 2.66 12.69 14.18
N MET A 206 2.66 11.37 14.42
CA MET A 206 2.42 10.80 15.74
C MET A 206 3.49 11.24 16.75
N LEU A 207 4.77 11.02 16.44
CA LEU A 207 5.88 11.37 17.34
C LEU A 207 6.00 12.88 17.55
N TYR A 208 5.80 13.67 16.49
CA TYR A 208 5.76 15.13 16.60
C TYR A 208 4.63 15.58 17.52
N SER A 209 3.44 14.98 17.40
CA SER A 209 2.30 15.35 18.22
C SER A 209 2.52 15.03 19.70
N VAL A 210 3.03 13.82 20.00
CA VAL A 210 3.35 13.39 21.37
C VAL A 210 4.44 14.24 22.01
N THR A 211 5.38 14.78 21.23
CA THR A 211 6.51 15.56 21.76
C THR A 211 6.21 17.06 21.88
N VAL A 212 5.57 17.64 20.87
CA VAL A 212 5.35 19.09 20.76
C VAL A 212 4.06 19.53 21.44
N PHE A 213 2.99 18.72 21.34
CA PHE A 213 1.69 19.03 21.94
C PHE A 213 1.46 18.33 23.29
N ARG A 214 2.52 17.82 23.94
CA ARG A 214 2.40 17.33 25.32
C ARG A 214 2.11 18.48 26.28
N ARG A 215 1.31 18.20 27.31
CA ARG A 215 1.08 19.11 28.44
C ARG A 215 2.37 19.37 29.20
N ARG A 216 2.71 20.64 29.42
CA ARG A 216 3.88 21.04 30.21
C ARG A 216 3.53 21.23 31.68
N PRO A 217 4.50 21.10 32.61
CA PRO A 217 4.28 21.41 34.02
C PRO A 217 3.75 22.84 34.20
N GLY A 218 2.63 22.99 34.92
CA GLY A 218 1.98 24.28 35.17
C GLY A 218 0.96 24.73 34.12
N GLU A 219 0.75 23.99 33.02
CA GLU A 219 -0.33 24.26 32.08
C GLU A 219 -1.65 23.67 32.58
N GLU A 220 -2.68 24.49 32.74
CA GLU A 220 -4.03 24.09 33.15
C GLU A 220 -5.10 24.30 32.07
N GLY A 221 -4.73 24.93 30.95
CA GLY A 221 -5.64 25.19 29.83
C GLY A 221 -5.98 23.92 29.04
N GLU A 222 -7.20 23.87 28.50
CA GLU A 222 -7.60 22.84 27.55
C GLU A 222 -6.99 23.07 26.16
N GLY A 223 -6.81 21.99 25.40
CA GLY A 223 -6.37 22.07 24.01
C GLY A 223 -7.40 22.77 23.11
N ALA A 224 -6.98 23.18 21.91
CA ALA A 224 -7.88 23.81 20.96
C ALA A 224 -9.03 22.85 20.58
N TYR A 225 -10.28 23.32 20.70
CA TYR A 225 -11.46 22.56 20.33
C TYR A 225 -11.65 22.52 18.81
N ILE A 226 -11.26 21.40 18.18
CA ILE A 226 -11.34 21.19 16.73
C ILE A 226 -12.15 19.92 16.48
N ARG A 227 -13.29 20.03 15.77
CA ARG A 227 -14.18 18.89 15.49
C ARG A 227 -13.84 18.12 14.21
N GLY A 228 -13.14 18.74 13.27
CA GLY A 228 -12.84 18.13 11.98
C GLY A 228 -12.46 19.14 10.91
N ASN A 229 -12.27 18.62 9.70
CA ASN A 229 -11.92 19.41 8.52
C ASN A 229 -12.37 18.65 7.28
N THR A 230 -13.59 18.92 6.81
CA THR A 230 -14.19 18.20 5.68
C THR A 230 -13.32 18.26 4.40
N PRO A 231 -12.70 19.39 4.01
CA PRO A 231 -11.74 19.39 2.91
C PRO A 231 -10.56 18.42 3.09
N LEU A 232 -10.00 18.35 4.29
CA LEU A 232 -8.92 17.40 4.60
C LEU A 232 -9.43 15.96 4.57
N GLU A 233 -10.64 15.73 5.07
CA GLU A 233 -11.30 14.43 5.06
C GLU A 233 -11.55 13.91 3.64
N VAL A 234 -12.01 14.78 2.74
CA VAL A 234 -12.16 14.46 1.33
C VAL A 234 -10.80 14.18 0.69
N ALA A 235 -9.79 15.02 0.95
CA ALA A 235 -8.46 14.86 0.39
C ALA A 235 -7.81 13.53 0.79
N TRP A 236 -7.80 13.18 2.08
CA TRP A 236 -7.21 11.93 2.56
C TRP A 236 -8.02 10.68 2.20
N THR A 237 -9.22 10.83 1.64
CA THR A 237 -10.05 9.71 1.17
C THR A 237 -9.83 9.50 -0.32
N LEU A 238 -9.88 10.59 -1.11
CA LEU A 238 -9.70 10.53 -2.56
C LEU A 238 -8.26 10.24 -2.98
N LEU A 239 -7.26 10.73 -2.24
CA LEU A 239 -5.84 10.48 -2.56
C LEU A 239 -5.48 8.98 -2.45
N PRO A 240 -5.77 8.26 -1.35
CA PRO A 240 -5.55 6.82 -1.30
C PRO A 240 -6.38 6.05 -2.33
N LEU A 241 -7.64 6.42 -2.53
CA LEU A 241 -8.48 5.78 -3.55
C LEU A 241 -7.85 5.89 -4.95
N GLY A 242 -7.46 7.10 -5.36
CA GLY A 242 -6.78 7.32 -6.64
C GLY A 242 -5.45 6.56 -6.75
N THR A 243 -4.68 6.50 -5.66
CA THR A 243 -3.42 5.76 -5.60
C THR A 243 -3.65 4.26 -5.81
N VAL A 244 -4.60 3.66 -5.10
CA VAL A 244 -4.95 2.23 -5.25
C VAL A 244 -5.45 1.93 -6.66
N LEU A 245 -6.31 2.78 -7.23
CA LEU A 245 -6.79 2.60 -8.61
C LEU A 245 -5.65 2.70 -9.64
N PHE A 246 -4.71 3.62 -9.44
CA PHE A 246 -3.52 3.74 -10.27
C PHE A 246 -2.67 2.46 -10.21
N PHE A 247 -2.31 1.99 -9.01
CA PHE A 247 -1.53 0.76 -8.87
C PHE A 247 -2.26 -0.46 -9.41
N ALA A 248 -3.57 -0.58 -9.18
CA ALA A 248 -4.37 -1.69 -9.69
C ALA A 248 -4.38 -1.74 -11.23
N THR A 249 -4.52 -0.59 -11.90
CA THR A 249 -4.49 -0.53 -13.37
C THR A 249 -3.11 -0.83 -13.94
N TRP A 250 -2.04 -0.32 -13.32
CA TRP A 250 -0.67 -0.66 -13.69
C TRP A 250 -0.42 -2.17 -13.49
N ALA A 251 -0.73 -2.73 -12.32
CA ALA A 251 -0.56 -4.15 -12.03
C ALA A 251 -1.31 -5.04 -13.04
N ALA A 252 -2.54 -4.68 -13.41
CA ALA A 252 -3.30 -5.41 -14.43
C ALA A 252 -2.61 -5.39 -15.82
N GLN A 253 -2.00 -4.27 -16.21
CA GLN A 253 -1.25 -4.18 -17.46
C GLN A 253 0.03 -5.01 -17.43
N ASP A 254 0.79 -4.95 -16.34
CA ASP A 254 2.02 -5.74 -16.21
C ASP A 254 1.69 -7.24 -16.11
N LEU A 255 0.62 -7.64 -15.43
CA LEU A 255 0.11 -9.02 -15.45
C LEU A 255 -0.29 -9.49 -16.85
N SER A 256 -0.89 -8.61 -17.67
CA SER A 256 -1.20 -8.93 -19.07
C SER A 256 0.05 -9.17 -19.90
N LYS A 257 1.15 -8.43 -19.65
CA LYS A 257 2.42 -8.62 -20.35
C LYS A 257 3.10 -9.92 -19.94
N MET A 258 3.12 -10.24 -18.65
CA MET A 258 3.68 -11.51 -18.13
C MET A 258 2.98 -12.74 -18.72
N ASN A 259 1.68 -12.64 -19.03
CA ASN A 259 0.92 -13.75 -19.61
C ASN A 259 1.01 -13.84 -21.14
N ALA A 260 1.60 -12.85 -21.81
CA ALA A 260 1.71 -12.83 -23.27
C ALA A 260 2.64 -13.96 -23.75
N SER A 261 2.24 -14.62 -24.83
CA SER A 261 2.99 -15.72 -25.44
C SER A 261 3.89 -15.23 -26.56
N GLU A 262 5.10 -15.78 -26.64
CA GLU A 262 6.03 -15.64 -27.76
C GLU A 262 5.86 -16.80 -28.76
N PRO A 263 6.10 -16.59 -30.08
CA PRO A 263 5.86 -17.61 -31.11
C PRO A 263 6.65 -18.93 -30.99
N GLN A 264 7.73 -18.97 -30.21
CA GLN A 264 8.64 -20.12 -30.09
C GLN A 264 8.91 -20.50 -28.62
N GLU A 265 7.84 -20.52 -27.81
CA GLU A 265 7.95 -20.94 -26.41
C GLU A 265 8.32 -22.43 -26.27
N LEU A 266 9.26 -22.75 -25.39
CA LEU A 266 9.55 -24.13 -24.98
C LEU A 266 8.42 -24.62 -24.08
N VAL A 267 7.80 -25.76 -24.39
CA VAL A 267 6.75 -26.33 -23.53
C VAL A 267 7.37 -27.34 -22.57
N VAL A 268 7.15 -27.14 -21.28
CA VAL A 268 7.52 -28.08 -20.22
C VAL A 268 6.28 -28.44 -19.42
N GLU A 269 5.95 -29.72 -19.36
CA GLU A 269 4.88 -30.23 -18.51
C GLU A 269 5.45 -30.55 -17.13
N VAL A 270 4.90 -29.89 -16.11
CA VAL A 270 5.38 -29.97 -14.72
C VAL A 270 4.35 -30.72 -13.92
N THR A 271 4.76 -31.86 -13.38
CA THR A 271 3.92 -32.68 -12.50
C THR A 271 4.49 -32.66 -11.09
N ALA A 272 3.70 -32.12 -10.15
CA ALA A 272 4.03 -32.14 -8.72
C ALA A 272 3.45 -33.39 -8.04
N PHE A 273 4.16 -33.89 -7.03
CA PHE A 273 3.73 -34.97 -6.14
C PHE A 273 4.45 -34.82 -4.79
N GLN A 274 3.95 -35.45 -3.73
CA GLN A 274 4.62 -35.49 -2.44
C GLN A 274 5.87 -36.39 -2.54
N PHE A 275 7.11 -35.92 -2.38
CA PHE A 275 7.58 -34.53 -2.27
C PHE A 275 8.65 -34.26 -3.34
N GLY A 276 8.23 -34.13 -4.60
CA GLY A 276 9.12 -33.94 -5.74
C GLY A 276 8.42 -33.39 -6.99
N TRP A 277 9.23 -33.21 -8.02
CA TRP A 277 8.84 -32.61 -9.29
C TRP A 277 9.27 -33.50 -10.44
N ARG A 278 8.40 -33.68 -11.43
CA ARG A 278 8.73 -34.30 -12.71
C ARG A 278 8.55 -33.28 -13.82
N PHE A 279 9.51 -33.24 -14.73
CA PHE A 279 9.54 -32.35 -15.88
C PHE A 279 9.54 -33.18 -17.16
N ASP A 280 8.47 -33.06 -17.93
CA ASP A 280 8.32 -33.72 -19.22
C ASP A 280 8.51 -32.65 -20.32
N TYR A 281 9.34 -32.94 -21.33
CA TYR A 281 9.63 -32.07 -22.48
C TYR A 281 9.05 -32.74 -23.74
N PRO A 282 7.78 -32.48 -24.09
CA PRO A 282 7.07 -33.26 -25.11
C PRO A 282 7.68 -33.14 -26.51
N GLU A 283 8.27 -31.98 -26.83
CA GLU A 283 8.96 -31.74 -28.12
C GLU A 283 10.15 -32.70 -28.33
N TYR A 284 10.81 -33.09 -27.24
CA TYR A 284 12.02 -33.92 -27.27
C TYR A 284 11.79 -35.36 -26.79
N GLY A 285 10.62 -35.66 -26.20
CA GLY A 285 10.34 -36.96 -25.59
C GLY A 285 11.21 -37.25 -24.35
N ILE A 286 11.62 -36.21 -23.63
CA ILE A 286 12.50 -36.31 -22.45
C ILE A 286 11.65 -36.20 -21.17
N THR A 287 11.92 -37.06 -20.19
CA THR A 287 11.44 -36.92 -18.80
C THR A 287 12.63 -36.74 -17.87
N SER A 288 12.56 -35.76 -16.98
CA SER A 288 13.65 -35.36 -16.09
C SER A 288 13.13 -35.02 -14.69
N ASN A 289 13.98 -35.22 -13.68
CA ASN A 289 13.77 -34.72 -12.31
C ASN A 289 14.47 -33.39 -12.04
N GLU A 290 15.29 -32.92 -12.98
CA GLU A 290 15.87 -31.59 -12.98
C GLU A 290 15.27 -30.75 -14.11
N LEU A 291 15.01 -29.48 -13.81
CA LEU A 291 14.49 -28.54 -14.77
C LEU A 291 15.63 -27.88 -15.53
N ASN A 292 15.79 -28.19 -16.82
CA ASN A 292 16.83 -27.64 -17.68
C ASN A 292 16.18 -26.65 -18.63
N LEU A 293 16.65 -25.40 -18.63
CA LEU A 293 16.04 -24.29 -19.38
C LEU A 293 17.11 -23.56 -20.20
N PRO A 294 16.84 -23.23 -21.47
CA PRO A 294 17.68 -22.30 -22.23
C PRO A 294 17.42 -20.87 -21.78
N ARG A 295 18.47 -20.07 -21.60
CA ARG A 295 18.34 -18.62 -21.37
C ARG A 295 17.79 -17.92 -22.61
N ASP A 296 17.13 -16.77 -22.40
CA ASP A 296 16.56 -15.90 -23.44
C ASP A 296 15.48 -16.54 -24.32
N ARG A 297 14.95 -17.71 -23.95
CA ARG A 297 13.80 -18.36 -24.61
C ARG A 297 12.65 -18.44 -23.62
N GLN A 298 11.46 -17.97 -24.01
CA GLN A 298 10.28 -18.10 -23.16
C GLN A 298 9.90 -19.58 -22.99
N VAL A 299 9.51 -19.95 -21.79
CA VAL A 299 9.11 -21.31 -21.42
C VAL A 299 7.66 -21.27 -20.93
N LEU A 300 6.81 -22.08 -21.54
CA LEU A 300 5.46 -22.36 -21.06
C LEU A 300 5.49 -23.59 -20.16
N PHE A 301 5.33 -23.37 -18.86
CA PHE A 301 5.07 -24.42 -17.91
C PHE A 301 3.58 -24.77 -17.90
N LYS A 302 3.26 -26.05 -18.09
CA LYS A 302 1.93 -26.62 -17.86
C LYS A 302 1.96 -27.39 -16.54
N LEU A 303 1.38 -26.84 -15.50
CA LEU A 303 1.50 -27.35 -14.13
C LEU A 303 0.27 -28.14 -13.72
N THR A 304 0.48 -29.32 -13.16
CA THR A 304 -0.55 -30.18 -12.56
C THR A 304 0.01 -30.87 -11.32
N SER A 305 -0.87 -31.46 -10.51
CA SER A 305 -0.48 -32.30 -9.37
C SER A 305 -1.11 -33.69 -9.45
N GLN A 306 -0.39 -34.71 -8.97
CA GLN A 306 -0.88 -36.08 -8.83
C GLN A 306 -1.65 -36.33 -7.53
N ASP A 307 -1.49 -35.48 -6.51
CA ASP A 307 -2.01 -35.72 -5.17
C ASP A 307 -2.71 -34.51 -4.53
N VAL A 308 -1.96 -33.58 -3.93
CA VAL A 308 -2.43 -32.39 -3.20
C VAL A 308 -2.04 -31.11 -3.93
N ILE A 309 -2.44 -29.95 -3.42
CA ILE A 309 -2.01 -28.69 -4.02
C ILE A 309 -0.53 -28.46 -3.69
N HIS A 310 0.24 -28.08 -4.71
CA HIS A 310 1.63 -27.60 -4.60
C HIS A 310 1.75 -26.23 -5.24
N SER A 311 2.90 -25.56 -5.12
CA SER A 311 3.15 -24.30 -5.83
C SER A 311 4.56 -24.23 -6.34
N PHE A 312 4.71 -24.09 -7.66
CA PHE A 312 5.99 -23.99 -8.33
C PHE A 312 6.54 -22.59 -8.13
N TRP A 313 7.70 -22.47 -7.48
CA TRP A 313 8.33 -21.17 -7.24
C TRP A 313 9.86 -21.22 -7.31
N VAL A 314 10.42 -20.49 -8.26
CA VAL A 314 11.84 -20.12 -8.30
C VAL A 314 11.93 -18.64 -7.90
N PRO A 315 12.44 -18.31 -6.70
CA PRO A 315 12.41 -16.93 -6.18
C PRO A 315 13.05 -15.87 -7.09
N GLU A 316 14.12 -16.24 -7.79
CA GLU A 316 14.86 -15.39 -8.74
C GLU A 316 14.01 -15.02 -9.96
N PHE A 317 12.97 -15.80 -10.28
CA PHE A 317 12.04 -15.53 -11.37
C PHE A 317 10.83 -14.68 -10.96
N ARG A 318 10.66 -14.37 -9.66
CA ARG A 318 9.60 -13.53 -9.06
C ARG A 318 8.15 -14.02 -9.19
N ILE A 319 7.89 -15.08 -9.94
CA ILE A 319 6.54 -15.57 -10.16
C ILE A 319 6.43 -16.99 -9.60
N LYS A 320 5.27 -17.27 -9.01
CA LYS A 320 4.86 -18.60 -8.57
C LYS A 320 3.53 -18.96 -9.21
N GLN A 321 3.29 -20.26 -9.41
CA GLN A 321 2.00 -20.76 -9.86
C GLN A 321 1.68 -22.07 -9.16
N ASP A 322 0.46 -22.16 -8.66
CA ASP A 322 -0.02 -23.36 -7.99
C ASP A 322 -0.24 -24.47 -9.02
N ALA A 323 0.14 -25.69 -8.63
CA ALA A 323 -0.11 -26.94 -9.33
C ALA A 323 -1.25 -27.67 -8.62
N LEU A 324 -2.39 -27.85 -9.31
CA LEU A 324 -3.62 -28.35 -8.72
C LEU A 324 -3.95 -29.75 -9.22
N PRO A 325 -4.45 -30.65 -8.36
CA PRO A 325 -4.98 -31.94 -8.82
C PRO A 325 -6.16 -31.74 -9.79
N GLY A 326 -6.14 -32.48 -10.90
CA GLY A 326 -7.22 -32.50 -11.89
C GLY A 326 -7.36 -31.26 -12.77
N GLN A 327 -6.43 -30.29 -12.70
CA GLN A 327 -6.43 -29.10 -13.54
C GLN A 327 -5.01 -28.77 -14.01
N VAL A 328 -4.87 -28.35 -15.26
CA VAL A 328 -3.62 -27.80 -15.78
C VAL A 328 -3.65 -26.28 -15.64
N LYS A 329 -2.67 -25.72 -14.94
CA LYS A 329 -2.39 -24.27 -14.90
C LYS A 329 -1.21 -23.95 -15.79
N THR A 330 -1.09 -22.70 -16.21
CA THR A 330 0.02 -22.25 -17.05
C THR A 330 0.80 -21.15 -16.38
N LEU A 331 2.11 -21.18 -16.56
CA LEU A 331 3.04 -20.12 -16.16
C LEU A 331 4.02 -19.90 -17.30
N ARG A 332 4.30 -18.64 -17.64
CA ARG A 332 5.33 -18.27 -18.60
C ARG A 332 6.47 -17.59 -17.89
N ILE A 333 7.69 -18.00 -18.22
CA ILE A 333 8.93 -17.40 -17.74
C ILE A 333 9.94 -17.37 -18.87
N LYS A 334 10.68 -16.27 -18.98
CA LYS A 334 11.86 -16.17 -19.83
C LYS A 334 13.11 -15.94 -18.97
N PRO A 335 13.89 -17.00 -18.68
CA PRO A 335 15.11 -16.87 -17.87
C PRO A 335 16.15 -16.02 -18.58
N THR A 336 16.81 -15.11 -17.85
CA THR A 336 17.81 -14.18 -18.42
C THR A 336 19.24 -14.47 -17.98
N GLU A 337 19.41 -15.11 -16.82
CA GLU A 337 20.72 -15.36 -16.21
C GLU A 337 20.99 -16.87 -16.12
N THR A 338 22.13 -17.31 -16.68
CA THR A 338 22.60 -18.70 -16.55
C THR A 338 22.97 -19.01 -15.10
N GLY A 339 22.73 -20.24 -14.66
CA GLY A 339 23.11 -20.70 -13.33
C GLY A 339 22.25 -21.85 -12.83
N GLU A 340 22.60 -22.32 -11.64
CA GLU A 340 21.81 -23.29 -10.89
C GLU A 340 20.91 -22.56 -9.88
N TYR A 341 19.61 -22.85 -9.95
CA TYR A 341 18.58 -22.31 -9.05
C TYR A 341 17.83 -23.44 -8.36
N VAL A 342 17.10 -23.07 -7.31
CA VAL A 342 16.31 -24.01 -6.53
C VAL A 342 14.82 -23.72 -6.73
N LEU A 343 14.11 -24.66 -7.33
CA LEU A 343 12.66 -24.72 -7.30
C LEU A 343 12.21 -25.10 -5.89
N ARG A 344 11.26 -24.35 -5.34
CA ARG A 344 10.67 -24.58 -4.02
C ARG A 344 9.18 -24.83 -4.16
N CYS A 345 8.65 -25.76 -3.36
CA CYS A 345 7.21 -25.81 -3.12
C CYS A 345 6.80 -24.62 -2.23
N ALA A 346 5.86 -23.81 -2.70
CA ALA A 346 5.37 -22.61 -2.00
C ALA A 346 3.91 -22.72 -1.52
N GLU A 347 3.37 -23.95 -1.46
CA GLU A 347 2.05 -24.25 -0.90
C GLU A 347 2.17 -25.46 0.04
N LEU A 348 1.58 -25.39 1.24
CA LEU A 348 1.76 -26.42 2.26
C LEU A 348 1.19 -27.76 1.79
N CYS A 349 2.09 -28.66 1.39
CA CYS A 349 1.72 -29.92 0.75
C CYS A 349 1.93 -31.16 1.62
N GLY A 350 2.25 -31.02 2.91
CA GLY A 350 2.43 -32.14 3.84
C GLY A 350 3.69 -32.04 4.70
N THR A 351 4.05 -33.13 5.38
CA THR A 351 5.17 -33.18 6.35
C THR A 351 6.54 -32.96 5.70
N GLY A 352 6.72 -33.36 4.44
CA GLY A 352 7.92 -33.13 3.64
C GLY A 352 7.95 -31.78 2.92
N HIS A 353 6.96 -30.90 3.11
CA HIS A 353 6.82 -29.65 2.34
C HIS A 353 8.09 -28.80 2.28
N ALA A 354 8.76 -28.59 3.42
CA ALA A 354 9.96 -27.76 3.51
C ALA A 354 11.17 -28.33 2.73
N TYR A 355 11.13 -29.61 2.39
CA TYR A 355 12.19 -30.34 1.69
C TYR A 355 11.82 -30.64 0.23
N MET A 356 10.62 -30.25 -0.22
CA MET A 356 10.16 -30.42 -1.59
C MET A 356 10.83 -29.40 -2.51
N LEU A 357 12.08 -29.68 -2.85
CA LEU A 357 12.94 -28.87 -3.69
C LEU A 357 13.12 -29.53 -5.07
N GLY A 358 13.43 -28.72 -6.09
CA GLY A 358 13.84 -29.19 -7.40
C GLY A 358 15.07 -28.43 -7.88
N LYS A 359 15.96 -29.11 -8.61
CA LYS A 359 17.11 -28.45 -9.23
C LYS A 359 16.70 -27.80 -10.55
N VAL A 360 17.09 -26.56 -10.76
CA VAL A 360 16.84 -25.81 -12.00
C VAL A 360 18.17 -25.37 -12.58
N ASN A 361 18.46 -25.76 -13.81
CA ASN A 361 19.66 -25.38 -14.55
C ASN A 361 19.26 -24.46 -15.70
N VAL A 362 19.65 -23.18 -15.63
CA VAL A 362 19.52 -22.26 -16.76
C VAL A 362 20.85 -22.22 -17.48
N MET A 363 20.85 -22.55 -18.77
CA MET A 363 22.06 -22.72 -19.56
C MET A 363 22.00 -21.92 -20.86
N ASP A 364 23.17 -21.74 -21.50
CA ASP A 364 23.21 -21.18 -22.84
C ASP A 364 22.44 -22.07 -23.84
N PRO A 365 21.84 -21.52 -24.89
CA PRO A 365 21.04 -22.31 -25.83
C PRO A 365 21.81 -23.48 -26.45
N ALA A 366 23.12 -23.30 -26.72
CA ALA A 366 23.96 -24.37 -27.27
C ALA A 366 24.15 -25.54 -26.28
N ASP A 367 24.28 -25.24 -25.00
CA ASP A 367 24.41 -26.27 -23.95
C ASP A 367 23.09 -27.00 -23.73
N PHE A 368 21.96 -26.30 -23.85
CA PHE A 368 20.63 -26.91 -23.81
C PHE A 368 20.44 -27.91 -24.94
N GLU A 369 20.78 -27.54 -26.17
CA GLU A 369 20.70 -28.46 -27.31
C GLU A 369 21.66 -29.65 -27.15
N ALA A 370 22.85 -29.45 -26.57
CA ALA A 370 23.78 -30.54 -26.24
C ALA A 370 23.20 -31.49 -25.18
N TRP A 371 22.56 -30.95 -24.14
CA TRP A 371 21.84 -31.74 -23.14
C TRP A 371 20.69 -32.55 -23.78
N VAL A 372 19.86 -31.93 -24.62
CA VAL A 372 18.79 -32.61 -25.36
C VAL A 372 19.35 -33.75 -26.22
N ALA A 373 20.43 -33.51 -26.96
CA ALA A 373 21.07 -34.52 -27.79
C ALA A 373 21.61 -35.70 -26.96
N GLY A 374 22.13 -35.43 -25.76
CA GLY A 374 22.57 -36.46 -24.82
C GLY A 374 21.43 -37.33 -24.29
N GLN A 375 20.25 -36.76 -24.07
CA GLN A 375 19.06 -37.50 -23.58
C GLN A 375 18.34 -38.28 -24.69
N THR A 376 18.47 -37.86 -25.94
CA THR A 376 17.76 -38.44 -27.10
C THR A 376 18.61 -39.40 -27.93
N ALA A 377 19.86 -39.64 -27.53
CA ALA A 377 20.73 -40.62 -28.18
C ALA A 377 20.05 -42.01 -28.18
N PRO A 378 20.09 -42.77 -29.31
CA PRO A 378 19.44 -44.06 -29.41
C PRO A 378 19.97 -45.01 -28.34
N ALA A 379 19.11 -45.36 -27.40
CA ALA A 379 19.43 -46.34 -26.36
C ALA A 379 19.68 -47.69 -27.02
N GLY A 380 20.85 -48.28 -26.75
CA GLY A 380 21.01 -49.73 -26.87
C GLY A 380 20.01 -50.44 -25.94
N GLU A 381 19.93 -51.77 -26.02
CA GLU A 381 19.06 -52.54 -25.13
C GLU A 381 19.44 -52.24 -23.66
N LEU A 382 18.58 -51.46 -22.97
CA LEU A 382 18.88 -50.96 -21.64
C LEU A 382 19.06 -52.14 -20.68
N SER A 383 20.19 -52.16 -19.98
CA SER A 383 20.42 -53.07 -18.86
C SER A 383 19.33 -52.88 -17.79
N PRO A 384 19.09 -53.90 -16.93
CA PRO A 384 18.11 -53.76 -15.84
C PRO A 384 18.35 -52.53 -14.94
N ALA A 385 19.61 -52.17 -14.71
CA ALA A 385 19.96 -50.98 -13.94
C ALA A 385 19.62 -49.67 -14.69
N GLU A 386 19.82 -49.61 -16.01
CA GLU A 386 19.44 -48.43 -16.80
C GLU A 386 17.91 -48.29 -16.89
N LYS A 387 17.17 -49.40 -17.04
CA LYS A 387 15.71 -49.41 -16.92
C LYS A 387 15.26 -48.92 -15.54
N GLY A 388 15.92 -49.39 -14.48
CA GLY A 388 15.67 -48.94 -13.11
C GLY A 388 15.91 -47.45 -12.92
N ALA A 389 16.99 -46.90 -13.51
CA ALA A 389 17.26 -45.46 -13.47
C ALA A 389 16.17 -44.64 -14.16
N GLN A 390 15.65 -45.12 -15.30
CA GLN A 390 14.53 -44.49 -15.98
C GLN A 390 13.24 -44.54 -15.15
N ILE A 391 12.92 -45.67 -14.54
CA ILE A 391 11.75 -45.82 -13.67
C ILE A 391 11.90 -44.92 -12.44
N ALA A 392 13.07 -44.90 -11.79
CA ALA A 392 13.36 -44.03 -10.65
C ALA A 392 13.16 -42.55 -11.00
N THR A 393 13.47 -42.19 -12.24
CA THR A 393 13.23 -40.85 -12.76
C THR A 393 11.74 -40.60 -12.99
N ALA A 394 11.09 -41.45 -13.79
CA ALA A 394 9.68 -41.32 -14.18
C ALA A 394 8.71 -41.34 -12.98
N GLN A 395 9.05 -42.10 -11.93
CA GLN A 395 8.28 -42.27 -10.70
C GLN A 395 8.69 -41.27 -9.60
N GLY A 396 9.65 -40.38 -9.88
CA GLY A 396 10.02 -39.31 -8.98
C GLY A 396 10.86 -39.72 -7.76
N CYS A 397 11.36 -40.96 -7.72
CA CYS A 397 12.15 -41.48 -6.61
C CYS A 397 13.37 -40.60 -6.32
N LEU A 398 14.03 -40.10 -7.38
CA LEU A 398 15.25 -39.29 -7.24
C LEU A 398 15.00 -37.86 -6.75
N GLY A 399 13.74 -37.42 -6.66
CA GLY A 399 13.41 -36.16 -5.98
C GLY A 399 13.58 -36.28 -4.45
N CYS A 400 13.43 -37.50 -3.91
CA CYS A 400 13.56 -37.77 -2.47
C CYS A 400 14.84 -38.53 -2.12
N HIS A 401 15.41 -39.31 -3.05
CA HIS A 401 16.59 -40.16 -2.83
C HIS A 401 17.74 -39.72 -3.72
N SER A 402 18.87 -39.33 -3.13
CA SER A 402 20.06 -38.96 -3.90
C SER A 402 20.87 -40.19 -4.32
N THR A 403 21.70 -40.02 -5.35
CA THR A 403 22.66 -41.04 -5.83
C THR A 403 24.11 -40.64 -5.62
N ASP A 404 24.35 -39.48 -5.02
CA ASP A 404 25.68 -38.88 -4.81
C ASP A 404 26.17 -38.94 -3.35
N GLY A 405 25.28 -39.34 -2.42
CA GLY A 405 25.53 -39.45 -0.99
C GLY A 405 24.90 -38.33 -0.15
N THR A 406 24.32 -37.31 -0.78
CA THR A 406 23.64 -36.21 -0.06
C THR A 406 22.37 -36.70 0.63
N THR A 407 22.05 -36.18 1.81
CA THR A 407 20.77 -36.50 2.47
C THR A 407 19.70 -35.53 1.96
N LEU A 408 18.62 -36.08 1.40
CA LEU A 408 17.45 -35.33 0.93
C LEU A 408 16.26 -35.62 1.87
N VAL A 409 15.05 -35.75 1.30
CA VAL A 409 13.83 -36.16 1.99
C VAL A 409 13.93 -37.60 2.50
N GLY A 410 14.57 -38.48 1.72
CA GLY A 410 14.82 -39.88 2.03
C GLY A 410 16.33 -40.20 2.06
N PRO A 411 16.69 -41.44 2.47
CA PRO A 411 18.07 -41.89 2.51
C PRO A 411 18.70 -41.92 1.10
N THR A 412 20.01 -41.66 1.03
CA THR A 412 20.77 -41.81 -0.22
C THR A 412 20.81 -43.27 -0.67
N TRP A 413 20.78 -43.50 -1.98
CA TRP A 413 20.99 -44.81 -2.59
C TRP A 413 22.47 -45.14 -2.82
N LYS A 414 23.35 -44.15 -2.74
CA LYS A 414 24.80 -44.37 -2.90
C LYS A 414 25.33 -45.28 -1.80
N GLY A 415 25.86 -46.44 -2.18
CA GLY A 415 26.37 -47.43 -1.23
C GLY A 415 25.29 -48.09 -0.36
N LEU A 416 24.00 -47.94 -0.68
CA LEU A 416 22.92 -48.44 0.15
C LEU A 416 22.85 -49.97 0.13
N TYR A 417 22.89 -50.59 -1.04
CA TYR A 417 22.73 -52.04 -1.17
C TYR A 417 23.82 -52.80 -0.41
N GLY A 418 23.42 -53.75 0.45
CA GLY A 418 24.32 -54.53 1.29
C GLY A 418 24.88 -53.79 2.52
N SER A 419 24.58 -52.51 2.69
CA SER A 419 24.96 -51.75 3.89
C SER A 419 24.11 -52.13 5.12
N LYS A 420 24.60 -51.77 6.30
CA LYS A 420 23.83 -51.88 7.55
C LYS A 420 23.01 -50.62 7.76
N VAL A 421 21.69 -50.75 7.84
CA VAL A 421 20.75 -49.67 8.06
C VAL A 421 20.19 -49.75 9.47
N THR A 422 20.36 -48.68 10.25
CA THR A 422 19.75 -48.55 11.58
C THR A 422 18.32 -48.03 11.43
N LEU A 423 17.37 -48.71 12.05
CA LEU A 423 15.95 -48.37 12.03
C LEU A 423 15.58 -47.44 13.19
N ALA A 424 14.42 -46.79 13.10
CA ALA A 424 13.92 -45.85 14.10
C ALA A 424 13.70 -46.48 15.49
N ASP A 425 13.50 -47.80 15.55
CA ASP A 425 13.38 -48.58 16.80
C ASP A 425 14.73 -49.00 17.41
N GLY A 426 15.84 -48.61 16.78
CA GLY A 426 17.20 -48.92 17.20
C GLY A 426 17.74 -50.28 16.71
N THR A 427 16.92 -51.08 16.01
CA THR A 427 17.40 -52.32 15.38
C THR A 427 18.22 -52.02 14.13
N THR A 428 18.98 -53.01 13.65
CA THR A 428 19.79 -52.87 12.44
C THR A 428 19.47 -54.00 11.48
N VAL A 429 19.24 -53.65 10.22
CA VAL A 429 18.98 -54.59 9.12
C VAL A 429 20.03 -54.42 8.02
N VAL A 430 20.20 -55.43 7.18
CA VAL A 430 21.00 -55.30 5.96
C VAL A 430 20.07 -54.83 4.84
N ALA A 431 20.50 -53.83 4.08
CA ALA A 431 19.76 -53.35 2.91
C ALA A 431 19.91 -54.31 1.72
N ASP A 432 19.35 -55.51 1.88
CA ASP A 432 19.27 -56.53 0.85
C ASP A 432 18.04 -56.33 -0.05
N GLU A 433 17.85 -57.22 -1.02
CA GLU A 433 16.76 -57.13 -2.00
C GLU A 433 15.37 -57.25 -1.37
N ALA A 434 15.23 -58.08 -0.32
CA ALA A 434 13.97 -58.20 0.39
C ALA A 434 13.63 -56.93 1.17
N TYR A 435 14.63 -56.33 1.83
CA TYR A 435 14.48 -55.04 2.50
C TYR A 435 14.10 -53.92 1.52
N LEU A 436 14.81 -53.80 0.38
CA LEU A 436 14.52 -52.76 -0.61
C LEU A 436 13.13 -52.92 -1.23
N ARG A 437 12.73 -54.15 -1.56
CA ARG A 437 11.39 -54.43 -2.09
C ARG A 437 10.29 -54.07 -1.08
N GLU A 438 10.47 -54.43 0.19
CA GLU A 438 9.53 -54.05 1.25
C GLU A 438 9.50 -52.53 1.44
N ALA A 439 10.65 -51.85 1.46
CA ALA A 439 10.73 -50.40 1.59
C ALA A 439 10.07 -49.64 0.42
N ILE A 440 10.08 -50.20 -0.80
CA ILE A 440 9.38 -49.62 -1.95
C ILE A 440 7.86 -49.82 -1.84
N VAL A 441 7.41 -51.04 -1.49
CA VAL A 441 5.99 -51.40 -1.48
C VAL A 441 5.26 -50.91 -0.24
N ASP A 442 5.89 -51.02 0.93
CA ASP A 442 5.40 -50.56 2.24
C ASP A 442 6.47 -49.73 2.97
N PRO A 443 6.66 -48.45 2.57
CA PRO A 443 7.73 -47.60 3.08
C PRO A 443 7.67 -47.30 4.59
N ASN A 444 6.53 -47.55 5.23
CA ASN A 444 6.37 -47.34 6.67
C ASN A 444 6.60 -48.61 7.50
N ALA A 445 6.83 -49.77 6.87
CA ALA A 445 7.07 -51.03 7.58
C ALA A 445 8.34 -50.99 8.44
N ARG A 446 9.44 -50.46 7.89
CA ARG A 446 10.75 -50.38 8.55
C ARG A 446 11.41 -49.02 8.30
N LEU A 447 11.06 -48.05 9.14
CA LEU A 447 11.57 -46.68 9.05
C LEU A 447 13.06 -46.60 9.38
N VAL A 448 13.83 -45.98 8.48
CA VAL A 448 15.24 -45.66 8.69
C VAL A 448 15.37 -44.58 9.76
N GLN A 449 16.34 -44.74 10.66
CA GLN A 449 16.61 -43.76 11.71
C GLN A 449 16.89 -42.37 11.09
N GLY A 450 16.21 -41.35 11.60
CA GLY A 450 16.36 -39.97 11.12
C GLY A 450 15.37 -39.56 10.03
N PHE A 451 14.56 -40.48 9.49
CA PHE A 451 13.53 -40.18 8.49
C PHE A 451 12.11 -40.34 9.06
N PRO A 452 11.19 -39.37 8.83
CA PRO A 452 9.85 -39.45 9.41
C PRO A 452 8.93 -40.43 8.67
N ALA A 453 7.96 -40.99 9.40
CA ALA A 453 6.87 -41.77 8.82
C ALA A 453 5.99 -40.93 7.88
N ASN A 454 5.35 -41.59 6.92
CA ASN A 454 4.39 -41.02 5.96
C ASN A 454 5.00 -39.91 5.08
N VAL A 455 6.30 -39.96 4.84
CA VAL A 455 6.98 -39.02 3.93
C VAL A 455 7.15 -39.63 2.54
N MET A 456 7.64 -40.87 2.45
CA MET A 456 7.67 -41.61 1.20
C MET A 456 6.23 -42.05 0.85
N PRO A 457 5.72 -41.74 -0.37
CA PRO A 457 4.38 -42.14 -0.78
C PRO A 457 4.17 -43.65 -0.67
N ALA A 458 3.03 -44.06 -0.15
CA ALA A 458 2.61 -45.46 -0.18
C ALA A 458 1.95 -45.80 -1.54
N GLY A 459 1.80 -47.10 -1.81
CA GLY A 459 1.06 -47.58 -2.99
C GLY A 459 1.89 -47.77 -4.25
N TYR A 460 3.23 -47.75 -4.17
CA TYR A 460 4.09 -48.12 -5.31
C TYR A 460 3.86 -49.58 -5.75
N GLY A 461 3.46 -50.47 -4.85
CA GLY A 461 3.07 -51.85 -5.21
C GLY A 461 1.83 -51.96 -6.10
N ASP A 462 0.97 -50.94 -6.11
CA ASP A 462 -0.18 -50.88 -7.02
C ASP A 462 0.16 -50.14 -8.34
N ARG A 463 1.24 -49.34 -8.34
CA ARG A 463 1.66 -48.47 -9.45
C ARG A 463 2.74 -49.08 -10.33
N LEU A 464 3.55 -49.98 -9.78
CA LEU A 464 4.70 -50.60 -10.43
C LEU A 464 4.50 -52.11 -10.48
N SER A 465 4.81 -52.69 -11.63
CA SER A 465 4.92 -54.14 -11.80
C SER A 465 6.13 -54.69 -11.03
N ASP A 466 6.12 -56.00 -10.77
CA ASP A 466 7.24 -56.68 -10.12
C ASP A 466 8.56 -56.51 -10.88
N GLU A 467 8.49 -56.50 -12.22
CA GLU A 467 9.63 -56.30 -13.12
C GLU A 467 10.21 -54.89 -13.01
N GLU A 468 9.35 -53.87 -12.84
CA GLU A 468 9.78 -52.48 -12.63
C GLU A 468 10.43 -52.30 -11.26
N ILE A 469 9.90 -52.97 -10.22
CA ILE A 469 10.50 -52.97 -8.89
C ILE A 469 11.86 -53.67 -8.91
N ASP A 470 11.99 -54.80 -9.61
CA ASP A 470 13.28 -55.48 -9.78
C ASP A 470 14.30 -54.62 -10.52
N ALA A 471 13.87 -53.88 -11.56
CA ALA A 471 14.71 -52.93 -12.25
C ALA A 471 15.18 -51.78 -11.32
N LEU A 472 14.28 -51.21 -10.51
CA LEU A 472 14.63 -50.22 -9.48
C LEU A 472 15.69 -50.75 -8.51
N ILE A 473 15.51 -51.98 -8.01
CA ILE A 473 16.48 -52.62 -7.12
C ILE A 473 17.80 -52.85 -7.83
N ALA A 474 17.80 -53.27 -9.11
CA ALA A 474 19.02 -53.41 -9.92
C ALA A 474 19.77 -52.09 -10.07
N TYR A 475 19.06 -50.96 -10.16
CA TYR A 475 19.67 -49.64 -10.17
C TYR A 475 20.26 -49.26 -8.80
N ILE A 476 19.55 -49.48 -7.70
CA ILE A 476 20.10 -49.24 -6.35
C ILE A 476 21.35 -50.10 -6.11
N LYS A 477 21.35 -51.36 -6.59
CA LYS A 477 22.52 -52.26 -6.56
C LYS A 477 23.71 -51.69 -7.33
N SER A 478 23.49 -51.08 -8.50
CA SER A 478 24.59 -50.52 -9.31
C SER A 478 25.25 -49.30 -8.68
N LEU A 479 24.55 -48.58 -7.79
CA LEU A 479 25.07 -47.46 -7.01
C LEU A 479 25.89 -47.89 -5.77
N GLY A 480 26.02 -49.20 -5.55
CA GLY A 480 26.79 -49.79 -4.44
C GLY A 480 28.27 -50.02 -4.73
N GLN A 481 28.73 -49.79 -5.97
CA GLN A 481 30.12 -50.00 -6.39
C GLN A 481 31.00 -48.76 -6.23
#